data_AF-A0A961NJB2-F1
#
_entry.id   AF-A0A961NJB2-F1
#
_cell.length_a   1.000
_cell.length_b   1.000
_cell.length_c   1.000
_cell.angle_alpha   90.00
_cell.angle_beta   90.00
_cell.angle_gamma   90.00
#
_symmetry.space_group_name_H-M   'P 1'
#
loop_
_entity.id
_entity.type
_entity.pdbx_description
1 polymer ?
#
loop_
_entity_poly.entity_id
_entity_poly.type
_entity_poly.pdbx_seq_one_letter_code
_entity_poly.pdbx_strand_id
1 'polypeptide(L)' 'MRLFEHLLPLVDCVDIEYETIIRKDVIGLARQYGKKVMISTHYFEKTPDNSELNTIYTESMEL' A
#
# COMPACT_ATOMS: atom_id res chain seq x y z
N MET A 1 -4.59 -4.45 12.74
CA MET A 1 -3.69 -5.54 12.29
C MET A 1 -4.34 -6.91 12.16
N ARG A 2 -5.19 -7.36 13.10
CA ARG A 2 -5.74 -8.74 13.10
C ARG A 2 -6.26 -9.26 11.75
N LEU A 3 -6.94 -8.45 10.95
CA LEU A 3 -7.43 -8.88 9.63
C LEU A 3 -6.29 -9.31 8.69
N PHE A 4 -5.26 -8.48 8.54
CA PHE A 4 -4.13 -8.75 7.65
C PHE A 4 -3.31 -9.97 8.10
N GLU A 5 -3.15 -10.17 9.41
CA GLU A 5 -2.48 -11.37 9.96
C GLU A 5 -3.16 -12.67 9.54
N HIS A 6 -4.50 -12.67 9.43
CA HIS A 6 -5.26 -13.85 9.02
C HIS A 6 -5.32 -14.02 7.50
N LEU A 7 -5.30 -12.92 6.73
CA LEU A 7 -5.44 -12.95 5.27
C LEU A 7 -4.12 -13.16 4.53
N LEU A 8 -3.02 -12.58 5.01
CA LEU A 8 -1.72 -12.66 4.34
C LEU A 8 -1.24 -14.08 4.03
N PRO A 9 -1.44 -15.10 4.90
CA PRO A 9 -1.11 -16.49 4.55
C PRO A 9 -1.82 -17.00 3.29
N LEU A 10 -3.02 -16.48 3.00
CA LEU A 10 -3.96 -17.02 2.02
C LEU A 10 -3.90 -16.32 0.65
N VAL A 11 -3.10 -15.27 0.50
CA VAL A 11 -3.01 -14.46 -0.72
C VAL A 11 -1.56 -14.35 -1.20
N ASP A 12 -1.36 -14.06 -2.48
CA ASP A 12 -0.03 -13.82 -3.07
C ASP A 12 0.41 -12.35 -2.94
N CYS A 13 -0.56 -11.46 -2.88
CA CYS A 13 -0.37 -10.00 -2.85
C CYS A 13 -1.43 -9.35 -1.96
N VAL A 14 -1.08 -8.23 -1.34
CA VAL A 14 -1.99 -7.37 -0.59
C VAL A 14 -1.98 -5.97 -1.21
N ASP A 15 -3.15 -5.36 -1.32
CA ASP A 15 -3.29 -3.94 -1.65
C ASP A 15 -3.36 -3.10 -0.38
N ILE A 16 -2.67 -1.97 -0.35
CA ILE A 16 -2.72 -1.01 0.75
C ILE A 16 -2.78 0.41 0.22
N GLU A 17 -3.78 1.16 0.68
CA GLU A 17 -3.94 2.55 0.26
C GLU A 17 -2.78 3.41 0.78
N TYR A 18 -2.24 4.25 -0.10
CA TYR A 18 -1.10 5.13 0.15
C TYR A 18 -1.34 6.02 1.37
N GLU A 19 -2.52 6.60 1.53
CA GLU A 19 -2.84 7.54 2.61
C GLU A 19 -3.11 6.86 3.97
N THR A 20 -3.20 5.52 4.03
CA THR A 20 -3.60 4.85 5.26
C THR A 20 -2.50 4.89 6.33
N ILE A 21 -2.89 5.17 7.58
CA ILE A 21 -1.97 5.28 8.71
C ILE A 21 -1.26 3.96 9.05
N ILE A 22 -1.86 2.82 8.70
CA ILE A 22 -1.32 1.47 8.98
C ILE A 22 -0.39 0.95 7.87
N ARG A 23 -0.12 1.76 6.84
CA ARG A 23 0.66 1.40 5.64
C ARG A 23 1.96 0.67 5.98
N LYS A 24 2.81 1.30 6.81
CA LYS A 24 4.13 0.76 7.17
C LYS A 24 4.05 -0.57 7.91
N ASP A 25 3.09 -0.70 8.81
CA ASP A 25 2.89 -1.92 9.60
C ASP A 25 2.42 -3.08 8.70
N VAL A 26 1.48 -2.82 7.79
CA VAL A 26 1.00 -3.81 6.83
C VAL A 26 2.09 -4.22 5.85
N ILE A 27 2.89 -3.27 5.35
CA ILE A 27 4.05 -3.56 4.47
C ILE A 27 5.06 -4.44 5.21
N GLY A 28 5.41 -4.07 6.45
CA GLY A 28 6.32 -4.86 7.28
C GLY A 28 5.82 -6.28 7.50
N LEU A 29 4.53 -6.43 7.82
CA LEU A 29 3.91 -7.74 7.99
C LEU A 29 3.90 -8.53 6.68
N ALA A 30 3.50 -7.94 5.56
CA ALA A 30 3.48 -8.61 4.25
C ALA A 30 4.88 -9.11 3.86
N ARG A 31 5.93 -8.31 4.10
CA ARG A 31 7.33 -8.71 3.90
C ARG A 31 7.72 -9.90 4.77
N GLN A 32 7.32 -9.94 6.04
CA GLN A 32 7.56 -11.08 6.93
C GLN A 32 6.91 -12.38 6.39
N TYR A 33 5.75 -12.28 5.77
CA TYR A 33 5.06 -13.41 5.12
C TYR A 33 5.55 -13.69 3.69
N GLY A 34 6.54 -12.95 3.18
CA GLY A 34 7.06 -13.10 1.82
C GLY A 34 6.03 -12.73 0.73
N LYS A 35 5.07 -11.86 1.03
CA LYS A 35 3.98 -11.47 0.13
C LYS A 35 4.33 -10.20 -0.64
N LYS A 36 3.79 -10.09 -1.86
CA LYS A 36 3.87 -8.84 -2.63
C LYS A 36 2.94 -7.79 -2.03
N VAL A 37 3.34 -6.52 -2.18
CA VAL A 37 2.50 -5.38 -1.79
C VAL A 37 2.25 -4.53 -3.03
N MET A 38 0.99 -4.18 -3.23
CA MET A 38 0.55 -3.14 -4.14
C MET A 38 0.18 -1.92 -3.29
N ILE A 39 0.69 -0.74 -3.68
CA ILE A 39 0.30 0.52 -3.07
C ILE A 39 -0.66 1.20 -4.02
N SER A 40 -1.85 1.53 -3.56
CA SER A 40 -2.90 2.16 -4.35
C SER A 40 -3.28 3.53 -3.81
N THR A 41 -3.82 4.40 -4.65
CA THR A 41 -4.45 5.67 -4.22
C THR A 41 -5.58 5.99 -5.17
N HIS A 42 -6.61 6.68 -4.69
CA HIS A 42 -7.81 6.95 -5.45
C HIS A 42 -8.22 8.42 -5.30
N TYR A 43 -8.39 9.12 -6.43
CA TYR A 43 -8.96 10.47 -6.48
C TYR A 43 -10.27 10.42 -7.26
N PHE A 44 -11.40 10.32 -6.55
CA PHE A 44 -12.72 10.20 -7.18
C PHE A 44 -13.31 11.54 -7.62
N GLU A 45 -12.87 12.66 -7.02
CA GLU A 45 -13.45 13.99 -7.28
C GLU A 45 -12.63 14.84 -8.25
N LYS A 46 -11.32 14.59 -8.35
CA LYS A 46 -10.40 15.35 -9.20
C LYS A 46 -9.34 14.45 -9.81
N THR A 47 -8.76 14.87 -10.93
CA THR A 47 -7.54 14.27 -11.47
C THR A 47 -6.34 15.02 -10.88
N PRO A 48 -5.41 14.33 -10.21
CA PRO A 48 -4.20 14.96 -9.70
C PRO A 48 -3.30 15.44 -10.85
N ASP A 49 -2.50 16.46 -10.59
CA ASP A 49 -1.51 16.90 -11.56
C ASP A 49 -0.26 15.99 -11.57
N ASN A 50 0.63 16.21 -12.54
CA ASN A 50 1.85 15.41 -12.67
C ASN A 50 2.78 15.53 -11.46
N SER A 51 2.76 16.66 -10.75
CA SER A 51 3.60 16.85 -9.57
C SER A 51 3.09 16.00 -8.40
N GLU A 52 1.76 16.02 -8.16
CA GLU A 52 1.11 15.17 -7.17
C GLU A 52 1.33 13.68 -7.48
N LEU A 53 1.15 13.26 -8.74
CA LEU A 53 1.38 11.87 -9.16
C LEU A 53 2.84 11.43 -8.97
N ASN A 54 3.80 12.28 -9.31
CA ASN A 54 5.22 11.98 -9.13
C ASN A 54 5.61 11.87 -7.65
N THR A 55 5.04 12.71 -6.78
CA THR A 55 5.24 12.62 -5.34
C THR A 55 4.76 11.27 -4.82
N ILE A 56 3.53 10.87 -5.16
CA ILE A 56 2.96 9.58 -4.72
C ILE A 56 3.81 8.41 -5.20
N TYR A 57 4.22 8.42 -6.47
CA TYR A 57 5.06 7.37 -7.04
C TYR A 57 6.41 7.29 -6.32
N THR A 58 7.08 8.42 -6.13
CA THR A 58 8.42 8.47 -5.53
C THR A 58 8.37 8.00 -4.08
N GLU A 59 7.45 8.53 -3.27
CA GLU A 59 7.29 8.14 -1.86
C GLU A 59 6.87 6.66 -1.73
N SER A 60 6.09 6.13 -2.67
CA SER A 60 5.70 4.71 -2.67
C SER A 60 6.88 3.77 -2.94
N MET A 61 7.85 4.19 -3.74
CA MET A 61 9.04 3.40 -4.07
C MET A 61 10.08 3.35 -2.94
N GLU A 62 9.98 4.25 -1.96
CA GLU A 62 10.91 4.33 -0.81
C GLU A 62 10.45 3.52 0.42
N LEU A 63 9.23 2.95 0.38
CA LEU A 63 8.65 2.15 1.47
C LEU A 63 9.17 0.73 1.46
#